data_AF-A0A2E5WL29-F1
#
_entry.id   AF-A0A2E5WL29-F1
#
_cell.length_a   1.000
_cell.length_b   1.000
_cell.length_c   1.000
_cell.angle_alpha   90.00
_cell.angle_beta   90.00
_cell.angle_gamma   90.00
#
_symmetry.space_group_name_H-M   'P 1'
#
loop_
_entity.id
_entity.type
_entity.pdbx_description
1 polymer ?
#
loop_
_entity_poly.entity_id
_entity_poly.type
_entity_poly.pdbx_seq_one_letter_code
_entity_poly.pdbx_strand_id
1 'polypeptide(L)'
;MAKNAVKVRDLKRRKLVDRYAAKREELKAKGDWEGLDKLPRNSSPVRLHNRCNLSGRPKGYMRKFGISRLEFRKMASEGKIPGITKASW
;
A
#
# COMPACT_ATOMS: atom_id res chain seq x y z
N MET A 1 -14.44 -8.69 -2.88
CA MET A 1 -12.99 -8.98 -2.69
C MET A 1 -12.24 -8.56 -3.95
N ALA A 2 -10.94 -8.25 -3.88
CA ALA A 2 -10.17 -7.91 -5.09
C ALA A 2 -9.73 -9.16 -5.85
N LYS A 3 -9.62 -9.06 -7.19
CA LYS A 3 -9.08 -10.13 -8.05
C LYS A 3 -7.64 -10.47 -7.63
N ASN A 4 -7.26 -11.75 -7.65
CA ASN A 4 -5.90 -12.20 -7.29
C ASN A 4 -4.82 -11.52 -8.15
N ALA A 5 -5.08 -11.37 -9.45
CA ALA A 5 -4.20 -10.63 -10.35
C ALA A 5 -3.88 -9.20 -9.88
N VAL A 6 -4.84 -8.52 -9.23
CA VAL A 6 -4.65 -7.16 -8.72
C VAL A 6 -3.78 -7.17 -7.45
N LYS A 7 -3.97 -8.15 -6.57
CA LYS A 7 -3.12 -8.32 -5.37
C LYS A 7 -1.67 -8.60 -5.77
N VAL A 8 -1.47 -9.55 -6.69
CA VAL A 8 -0.12 -9.90 -7.21
C VAL A 8 0.53 -8.72 -7.92
N ARG A 9 -0.24 -7.92 -8.67
CA ARG A 9 0.27 -6.70 -9.32
C ARG A 9 0.79 -5.69 -8.30
N ASP A 10 0.10 -5.49 -7.18
CA ASP A 10 0.55 -4.58 -6.13
C ASP A 10 1.83 -5.10 -5.47
N LEU A 11 1.90 -6.40 -5.16
CA LEU A 11 3.11 -7.05 -4.63
C LEU A 11 4.31 -6.90 -5.57
N LYS A 12 4.11 -7.10 -6.88
CA LYS A 12 5.16 -6.88 -7.89
C LYS A 12 5.64 -5.44 -7.91
N ARG A 13 4.74 -4.46 -7.73
CA ARG A 13 5.11 -3.04 -7.66
C ARG A 13 5.92 -2.73 -6.41
N ARG A 14 5.51 -3.19 -5.23
CA ARG A 14 6.25 -2.99 -3.97
C ARG A 14 7.69 -3.50 -4.09
N LYS A 15 7.86 -4.76 -4.49
CA LYS A 15 9.19 -5.36 -4.73
C LYS A 15 10.05 -4.54 -5.69
N LEU A 16 9.44 -3.97 -6.73
CA LEU A 16 10.15 -3.19 -7.73
C LEU A 16 10.53 -1.81 -7.18
N VAL A 17 9.65 -1.15 -6.43
CA VAL A 17 9.96 0.11 -5.73
C VAL A 17 11.12 -0.10 -4.76
N ASP A 18 11.07 -1.15 -3.94
CA ASP A 18 12.12 -1.47 -2.97
C ASP A 18 13.48 -1.68 -3.66
N ARG A 19 13.49 -2.41 -4.78
CA ARG A 19 14.71 -2.67 -5.57
C ARG A 19 15.37 -1.40 -6.13
N TYR A 20 14.59 -0.39 -6.50
CA TYR A 20 15.10 0.83 -7.14
C TYR A 20 15.09 2.05 -6.22
N ALA A 21 14.80 1.89 -4.93
CA ALA A 21 14.68 3.00 -3.98
C ALA A 21 15.97 3.83 -3.93
N ALA A 22 17.10 3.20 -3.60
CA ALA A 22 18.41 3.86 -3.52
C ALA A 22 18.81 4.51 -4.85
N LYS A 23 18.71 3.79 -5.97
CA LYS A 23 19.05 4.31 -7.30
C LYS A 23 18.20 5.54 -7.68
N ARG A 24 16.92 5.58 -7.31
CA ARG A 24 16.06 6.75 -7.55
C ARG A 24 16.43 7.93 -6.68
N GLU A 25 16.82 7.69 -5.43
CA GLU A 25 17.29 8.74 -4.52
C GLU A 25 18.59 9.37 -5.04
N GLU A 26 19.55 8.56 -5.46
CA GLU A 26 20.79 9.03 -6.09
C GLU A 26 20.54 9.86 -7.35
N LEU A 27 19.69 9.37 -8.27
CA LEU A 27 19.38 10.08 -9.51
C LEU A 27 18.64 11.40 -9.26
N LYS A 28 17.73 11.43 -8.28
CA LYS A 28 17.06 12.66 -7.87
C LYS A 28 18.02 13.66 -7.23
N ALA A 29 18.94 13.20 -6.39
CA ALA A 29 19.95 14.05 -5.77
C ALA A 29 20.90 14.67 -6.81
N LYS A 30 21.24 13.90 -7.86
CA LYS A 30 22.03 14.36 -9.00
C LYS A 30 21.27 15.28 -9.97
N GLY A 31 19.93 15.35 -9.89
CA GLY A 31 19.11 16.11 -10.82
C GLY A 31 19.04 15.54 -12.25
N ASP A 32 19.43 14.27 -12.44
CA ASP A 32 19.39 13.60 -13.75
C ASP A 32 17.98 13.05 -14.02
N TRP A 33 17.18 13.86 -14.71
CA TRP A 33 15.80 13.52 -15.06
C TRP A 33 15.71 12.49 -16.20
N GLU A 34 16.66 12.47 -17.14
CA GLU A 34 16.70 11.50 -18.23
C GLU A 34 17.00 10.09 -17.71
N GLY A 35 17.96 9.96 -16.80
CA GLY A 35 18.26 8.71 -16.10
C GLY A 35 17.08 8.21 -15.27
N LEU A 36 16.31 9.13 -14.68
CA LEU A 36 15.12 8.80 -13.89
C LEU A 36 13.96 8.27 -14.74
N ASP A 37 13.78 8.78 -15.96
CA ASP A 37 12.72 8.35 -16.88
C ASP A 37 13.01 7.00 -17.54
N LYS A 38 14.30 6.67 -17.74
CA LYS A 38 14.75 5.34 -18.22
C LYS A 38 14.43 4.21 -17.23
N LEU A 39 14.12 4.50 -15.96
CA LEU A 39 13.75 3.47 -15.00
C LEU A 39 12.37 2.88 -15.28
N PRO A 40 12.10 1.62 -14.88
CA PRO A 40 10.78 1.03 -15.07
C PRO A 40 9.70 1.90 -14.41
N ARG A 41 8.65 2.25 -15.14
CA ARG A 41 7.59 3.16 -14.67
C ARG A 41 6.98 2.76 -13.31
N ASN A 42 6.87 1.46 -13.04
CA ASN A 42 6.33 0.91 -11.79
C ASN A 42 7.31 0.98 -10.59
N SER A 43 8.54 1.44 -10.79
CA SER A 43 9.53 1.68 -9.72
C SER A 43 9.23 2.94 -8.93
N SER A 44 8.34 3.80 -9.44
CA SER A 44 7.97 5.02 -8.75
C SER A 44 7.07 4.71 -7.54
N PRO A 45 7.41 5.19 -6.33
CA PRO A 45 6.59 4.98 -5.13
C PRO A 45 5.20 5.62 -5.24
N VAL A 46 5.05 6.64 -6.09
CA VAL A 46 3.76 7.33 -6.36
C VAL A 46 2.69 6.37 -6.92
N ARG A 47 3.10 5.22 -7.49
CA ARG A 47 2.17 4.23 -8.08
C ARG A 47 1.68 3.18 -7.10
N LEU A 48 2.20 3.18 -5.88
CA LEU A 48 1.73 2.27 -4.84
C LEU A 48 0.33 2.69 -4.38
N HIS A 49 -0.54 1.71 -4.16
CA HIS A 49 -1.88 1.96 -3.68
C HIS A 49 -2.13 1.13 -2.43
N ASN A 50 -2.49 1.79 -1.34
CA ASN A 50 -2.84 1.10 -0.11
C ASN A 50 -4.10 0.25 -0.31
N ARG A 51 -4.01 -1.03 0.05
CA ARG A 51 -5.11 -1.99 -0.06
C ARG A 51 -5.25 -2.70 1.27
N CYS A 52 -6.47 -3.15 1.57
CA CYS A 52 -6.69 -4.02 2.71
C CYS A 52 -5.81 -5.27 2.60
N ASN A 53 -5.04 -5.58 3.64
CA ASN A 53 -4.14 -6.74 3.65
C ASN A 53 -4.90 -8.07 3.53
N LEU A 54 -6.13 -8.15 4.01
CA LEU A 54 -6.97 -9.35 3.96
C LEU A 54 -7.70 -9.46 2.60
N SER A 55 -8.62 -8.54 2.34
CA SER A 55 -9.52 -8.61 1.18
C SER A 55 -8.96 -8.00 -0.12
N GLY A 56 -7.88 -7.21 -0.05
CA GLY A 56 -7.32 -6.46 -1.18
C GLY A 56 -8.17 -5.27 -1.65
N ARG A 57 -9.23 -4.91 -0.90
CA ARG A 57 -10.12 -3.78 -1.23
C ARG A 57 -9.31 -2.48 -1.32
N PRO A 58 -9.42 -1.70 -2.41
CA PRO A 58 -8.68 -0.45 -2.58
C PRO A 58 -9.26 0.72 -1.78
N LYS A 59 -10.58 0.74 -1.56
CA LYS A 59 -11.27 1.88 -0.94
C LYS A 59 -11.49 1.69 0.56
N GLY A 60 -11.45 2.79 1.31
CA GLY A 60 -11.73 2.82 2.75
C GLY A 60 -10.65 2.13 3.58
N TYR A 61 -9.38 2.36 3.22
CA TYR A 61 -8.21 1.82 3.90
C TYR A 61 -7.88 2.66 5.15
N MET A 62 -7.77 2.03 6.31
CA MET A 62 -7.37 2.67 7.55
C MET A 62 -5.88 2.41 7.80
N ARG A 63 -5.04 3.45 7.68
CA ARG A 63 -3.56 3.32 7.78
C ARG A 63 -3.10 2.72 9.11
N LYS A 64 -3.72 3.10 10.24
CA LYS A 64 -3.40 2.58 11.58
C LYS A 64 -3.57 1.06 11.69
N PHE A 65 -4.54 0.49 10.99
CA PHE A 65 -4.91 -0.93 11.12
C PHE A 65 -4.52 -1.77 9.90
N GLY A 66 -4.15 -1.15 8.77
CA GLY A 66 -3.77 -1.87 7.55
C GLY A 66 -4.93 -2.59 6.84
N ILE A 67 -6.18 -2.32 7.22
CA ILE A 67 -7.36 -3.03 6.73
C ILE A 67 -8.44 -2.06 6.22
N SER A 68 -9.41 -2.61 5.50
CA SER A 68 -10.58 -1.83 5.04
C SER A 68 -11.58 -1.62 6.16
N ARG A 69 -12.41 -0.56 6.05
CA ARG A 69 -13.49 -0.27 7.00
C ARG A 69 -14.45 -1.43 7.33
N LEU A 70 -14.67 -2.35 6.38
CA LEU A 70 -15.57 -3.49 6.56
C LEU A 70 -14.93 -4.57 7.44
N GLU A 71 -13.69 -4.93 7.11
CA GLU A 71 -12.85 -5.85 7.89
C GLU A 71 -12.63 -5.30 9.29
N PHE A 72 -12.35 -3.99 9.39
CA PHE A 72 -12.22 -3.30 10.66
C PHE A 72 -13.48 -3.44 11.52
N ARG A 73 -14.66 -3.13 10.97
CA ARG A 73 -15.92 -3.27 11.71
C ARG A 73 -16.16 -4.71 12.16
N LYS A 74 -15.90 -5.69 11.28
CA LYS A 74 -16.06 -7.11 11.61
C LYS A 74 -15.13 -7.51 12.77
N MET A 75 -13.84 -7.23 12.65
CA MET A 75 -12.83 -7.59 13.66
C MET A 75 -13.03 -6.84 14.98
N ALA A 76 -13.45 -5.57 14.94
CA ALA A 76 -13.78 -4.80 16.13
C ALA A 76 -14.99 -5.38 16.87
N SER A 77 -16.06 -5.77 16.15
CA SER A 77 -17.22 -6.44 16.75
C SER A 77 -16.87 -7.81 17.32
N GLU A 78 -15.92 -8.52 16.72
CA GLU A 78 -15.40 -9.81 17.20
C GLU A 78 -14.37 -9.67 18.34
N GLY A 79 -14.01 -8.44 18.76
CA GLY A 79 -13.02 -8.21 19.81
C GLY A 79 -11.57 -8.57 19.41
N LYS A 80 -11.28 -8.76 18.12
CA LYS A 80 -9.95 -9.15 17.62
C LYS A 80 -8.94 -8.00 17.56
N ILE A 81 -9.41 -6.76 17.72
CA ILE A 81 -8.53 -5.58 17.74
C ILE A 81 -8.46 -5.05 19.17
N PRO A 82 -7.27 -5.10 19.81
CA PRO A 82 -7.13 -4.68 21.20
C PRO A 82 -7.37 -3.18 21.36
N GLY A 83 -8.01 -2.80 22.46
CA GLY A 83 -8.24 -1.40 22.83
C GLY A 83 -9.30 -0.67 22.00
N ILE A 84 -10.14 -1.40 21.24
CA ILE A 84 -11.25 -0.81 20.48
C ILE A 84 -12.57 -1.11 21.18
N THR A 85 -13.29 -0.04 21.51
CA THR A 85 -14.65 -0.09 22.01
C THR A 85 -15.56 0.75 21.11
N LYS A 86 -16.87 0.48 21.14
CA LYS A 86 -17.84 1.41 20.56
C LYS A 86 -17.83 2.65 21.43
N ALA A 87 -17.49 3.78 20.82
CA ALA A 87 -17.40 5.01 21.57
C ALA A 87 -18.74 5.73 21.58
N SER A 88 -19.14 6.19 22.75
CA SER A 88 -20.27 7.08 23.00
C SER A 88 -19.74 8.21 23.90
N TRP A 89 -19.53 9.36 23.30
CA TRP A 89 -19.17 10.61 23.96
C TRP A 89 -20.17 11.67 23.51
#